data_AF-A0A9D6DMU8-F1
#
_entry.id   AF-A0A9D6DMU8-F1
#
_cell.length_a   1.000
_cell.length_b   1.000
_cell.length_c   1.000
_cell.angle_alpha   90.00
_cell.angle_beta   90.00
_cell.angle_gamma   90.00
#
_symmetry.space_group_name_H-M   'P 1'
#
loop_
_entity.id
_entity.type
_entity.pdbx_description
1 polymer ?
#
loop_
_entity_poly.entity_id
_entity_poly.type
_entity_poly.pdbx_seq_one_letter_code
_entity_poly.pdbx_strand_id
1 'polypeptide(L)'
;MTVLLSLTLGISTIFLGQVEVTRNLGYSVIAFYAADAGIERVLMTRNSPVNIAPISLSNGAVYEVFVRSAGVGGCAAANYCIKSLGSYKETNRAIEISY
;
A
#
# COMPACT_ATOMS: atom_id res chain seq x y z
N MET A 1 -4.10 -47.05 7.55
CA MET A 1 -3.01 -46.24 6.93
C MET A 1 -3.54 -44.99 6.21
N THR A 2 -4.76 -44.99 5.66
CA THR A 2 -5.38 -43.83 4.99
C THR A 2 -5.65 -42.63 5.91
N VAL A 3 -6.02 -42.87 7.18
CA VAL A 3 -6.25 -41.82 8.20
C VAL A 3 -4.98 -41.03 8.51
N LEU A 4 -3.83 -41.69 8.55
CA LEU A 4 -2.54 -41.03 8.82
C LEU A 4 -2.11 -40.16 7.62
N LEU A 5 -2.40 -40.65 6.41
CA LEU A 5 -2.13 -39.92 5.17
C LEU A 5 -3.03 -38.69 5.03
N SER A 6 -4.32 -38.79 5.35
CA SER A 6 -5.23 -37.64 5.29
C SER A 6 -4.86 -36.57 6.33
N LEU A 7 -4.40 -36.97 7.51
CA LEU A 7 -3.94 -36.05 8.54
C LEU A 7 -2.69 -35.28 8.10
N THR A 8 -1.70 -35.99 7.54
CA THR A 8 -0.44 -35.37 7.07
C THR A 8 -0.66 -34.46 5.87
N LEU A 9 -1.52 -34.85 4.93
CA LEU A 9 -1.88 -34.00 3.79
C LEU A 9 -2.68 -32.76 4.24
N GLY A 10 -3.63 -32.92 5.15
CA GLY A 10 -4.42 -31.80 5.68
C GLY A 10 -3.56 -30.78 6.46
N ILE A 11 -2.56 -31.25 7.20
CA ILE A 11 -1.60 -30.36 7.88
C ILE A 11 -0.71 -29.64 6.85
N SER A 12 -0.28 -30.33 5.79
CA SER A 12 0.58 -29.75 4.76
C SER A 12 -0.08 -28.60 4.00
N THR A 13 -1.38 -28.72 3.68
CA THR A 13 -2.12 -27.64 3.00
C THR A 13 -2.29 -26.40 3.88
N ILE A 14 -2.47 -26.58 5.20
CA ILE A 14 -2.54 -25.46 6.15
C ILE A 14 -1.21 -24.69 6.18
N PHE A 15 -0.07 -25.40 6.24
CA PHE A 15 1.23 -24.75 6.25
C PHE A 15 1.52 -23.95 4.97
N LEU A 16 1.17 -24.49 3.80
CA LEU A 16 1.35 -23.78 2.54
C LEU A 16 0.54 -22.47 2.49
N GLY A 17 -0.70 -22.48 2.99
CA GLY A 17 -1.51 -21.26 3.09
C GLY A 17 -0.90 -20.20 4.04
N GLN A 18 -0.32 -20.62 5.16
CA GLN A 18 0.30 -19.70 6.12
C GLN A 18 1.56 -19.00 5.57
N VAL A 19 2.34 -19.66 4.71
CA VAL A 19 3.51 -19.06 4.06
C VAL A 19 3.10 -17.92 3.12
N GLU A 20 2.02 -18.11 2.37
CA GLU A 20 1.50 -17.08 1.47
C GLU A 20 1.02 -15.85 2.23
N VAL A 21 0.24 -16.04 3.31
CA VAL A 21 -0.23 -14.94 4.17
C VAL A 21 0.95 -14.16 4.74
N THR A 22 1.97 -14.85 5.27
CA THR A 22 3.16 -14.20 5.84
C THR A 22 3.94 -13.40 4.79
N ARG A 23 4.06 -13.92 3.56
CA ARG A 23 4.72 -13.22 2.46
C ARG A 23 3.96 -11.95 2.05
N ASN A 24 2.63 -12.03 2.00
CA ASN A 24 1.77 -10.91 1.66
C ASN A 24 1.79 -9.82 2.74
N LEU A 25 1.97 -10.18 4.02
CA LEU A 25 2.21 -9.21 5.09
C LEU A 25 3.54 -8.46 4.87
N GLY A 26 4.62 -9.14 4.50
CA GLY A 26 5.89 -8.50 4.16
C GLY A 26 5.77 -7.52 3.00
N TYR A 27 5.06 -7.92 1.93
CA TYR A 27 4.80 -7.03 0.78
C TYR A 27 3.91 -5.84 1.14
N SER A 28 2.97 -6.04 2.06
CA SER A 28 2.12 -4.97 2.60
C SER A 28 2.93 -3.89 3.31
N VAL A 29 3.94 -4.25 4.09
CA VAL A 29 4.81 -3.26 4.76
C VAL A 29 5.57 -2.42 3.73
N ILE A 30 6.09 -3.05 2.68
CA ILE A 30 6.81 -2.35 1.61
C ILE A 30 5.88 -1.43 0.81
N ALA A 31 4.65 -1.87 0.52
CA ALA A 31 3.64 -1.02 -0.12
C ALA A 31 3.25 0.18 0.77
N PHE A 32 3.13 0.01 2.09
CA PHE A 32 2.91 1.13 3.01
C PHE A 32 4.09 2.09 3.04
N TYR A 33 5.31 1.58 3.09
CA TYR A 33 6.53 2.40 3.00
C TYR A 33 6.54 3.27 1.73
N ALA A 34 6.14 2.71 0.58
CA ALA A 34 6.03 3.47 -0.66
C ALA A 34 4.93 4.54 -0.58
N ALA A 35 3.76 4.20 -0.04
CA ALA A 35 2.66 5.14 0.13
C ALA A 35 3.09 6.33 1.03
N ASP A 36 3.78 6.05 2.14
CA ASP A 36 4.24 7.07 3.08
C ASP A 36 5.30 7.99 2.46
N ALA A 37 6.24 7.41 1.70
CA ALA A 37 7.22 8.19 0.94
C ALA A 37 6.56 9.18 -0.04
N GLY A 38 5.45 8.79 -0.68
CA GLY A 38 4.66 9.68 -1.53
C GLY A 38 4.01 10.83 -0.75
N ILE A 39 3.49 10.57 0.45
CA ILE A 39 2.94 11.60 1.32
C ILE A 39 4.03 12.58 1.75
N GLU A 40 5.15 12.09 2.28
CA GLU A 40 6.29 12.92 2.71
C GLU A 40 6.80 13.80 1.56
N ARG A 41 6.86 13.25 0.34
CA ARG A 41 7.28 14.00 -0.84
C ARG A 41 6.37 15.19 -1.13
N VAL A 42 5.06 15.03 -0.97
CA VAL A 42 4.10 16.14 -1.17
C VAL A 42 4.11 17.11 -0.02
N LEU A 43 4.31 16.64 1.22
CA LEU A 43 4.42 17.48 2.41
C LEU A 43 5.65 18.41 2.36
N MET A 44 6.72 18.03 1.67
CA MET A 44 7.85 18.95 1.39
C MET A 44 7.41 20.21 0.62
N THR A 45 6.34 20.13 -0.17
CA THR A 45 5.75 21.24 -0.92
C THR A 45 4.31 21.51 -0.45
N ARG A 46 4.06 21.44 0.86
CA ARG A 46 2.72 21.52 1.48
C ARG A 46 1.84 22.69 1.00
N ASN A 47 2.47 23.82 0.65
CA ASN A 47 1.77 25.04 0.22
C ASN A 47 1.24 24.94 -1.23
N SER A 48 1.85 24.10 -2.06
CA SER A 48 1.46 23.88 -3.45
C SER A 48 1.68 22.40 -3.82
N PRO A 49 0.86 21.50 -3.24
CA PRO A 49 0.97 20.07 -3.50
C PRO A 49 0.55 19.77 -4.95
N VAL A 50 1.25 18.85 -5.60
CA VAL A 50 0.99 18.44 -6.98
C VAL A 50 0.74 16.95 -7.10
N ASN A 51 -0.04 16.55 -8.10
CA ASN A 51 -0.16 15.13 -8.46
C ASN A 51 1.19 14.60 -8.92
N ILE A 52 1.52 13.39 -8.48
CA ILE A 52 2.77 12.71 -8.83
C ILE A 52 2.39 11.42 -9.53
N ALA A 53 2.77 11.30 -10.80
CA ALA A 53 2.62 10.06 -11.56
C ALA A 53 3.42 8.90 -10.91
N PRO A 54 3.17 7.63 -11.26
CA PRO A 54 3.85 6.50 -10.64
C PRO A 54 5.38 6.60 -10.70
N ILE A 55 6.05 6.62 -9.54
CA ILE A 55 7.51 6.65 -9.40
C ILE A 55 7.99 5.37 -8.73
N SER A 56 9.02 4.75 -9.31
CA SER A 56 9.67 3.56 -8.73
C SER A 56 10.77 3.94 -7.75
N LEU A 57 10.76 3.30 -6.59
CA LEU A 57 11.81 3.32 -5.57
C LEU A 57 12.89 2.27 -5.88
N SER A 58 14.06 2.39 -5.24
CA SER A 58 15.21 1.50 -5.46
C SER A 58 14.95 0.03 -5.12
N ASN A 59 13.97 -0.24 -4.25
CA ASN A 59 13.54 -1.59 -3.86
C ASN A 59 12.47 -2.19 -4.80
N GLY A 60 12.11 -1.50 -5.90
CA GLY A 60 11.08 -1.93 -6.84
C GLY A 60 9.64 -1.66 -6.38
N ALA A 61 9.44 -0.97 -5.26
CA ALA A 61 8.13 -0.44 -4.89
C ALA A 61 7.81 0.82 -5.70
N VAL A 62 6.53 1.10 -5.89
CA VAL A 62 6.05 2.24 -6.68
C VAL A 62 5.11 3.06 -5.83
N TYR A 63 5.13 4.38 -5.96
CA TYR A 63 4.08 5.23 -5.39
C TYR A 63 3.52 6.21 -6.43
N GLU A 64 2.26 6.56 -6.26
CA GLU A 64 1.54 7.56 -7.05
C GLU A 64 0.75 8.45 -6.09
N VAL A 65 0.73 9.76 -6.34
CA VAL A 65 0.05 10.71 -5.45
C VAL A 65 -1.02 11.50 -6.17
N PHE A 66 -2.20 11.52 -5.56
CA PHE A 66 -3.37 12.24 -6.01
C PHE A 66 -3.68 13.38 -5.02
N VAL A 67 -3.72 14.60 -5.53
CA VAL A 67 -3.99 15.81 -4.75
C VAL A 67 -5.33 16.37 -5.19
N ARG A 68 -6.20 16.62 -4.20
CA ARG A 68 -7.51 17.27 -4.39
C ARG A 68 -7.56 18.53 -3.54
N SER A 69 -7.97 19.64 -4.12
CA SER A 69 -8.24 20.89 -3.38
C SER A 69 -9.54 20.79 -2.58
N ALA A 70 -9.67 21.60 -1.55
CA ALA A 70 -10.88 21.73 -0.74
C ALA A 70 -12.14 21.92 -1.62
N GLY A 71 -13.20 21.20 -1.29
CA GLY A 71 -14.48 21.23 -2.01
C GLY A 71 -14.51 20.47 -3.35
N VAL A 72 -13.35 20.05 -3.88
CA VAL A 72 -13.28 19.27 -5.13
C VAL A 72 -13.39 17.77 -4.83
N GLY A 73 -14.28 17.07 -5.55
CA GLY A 73 -14.38 15.61 -5.48
C GLY A 73 -14.63 15.05 -4.08
N GLY A 74 -15.38 15.78 -3.25
CA GLY A 74 -15.72 15.39 -1.88
C GLY A 74 -14.64 15.65 -0.83
N CYS A 75 -13.60 16.43 -1.15
CA CYS A 75 -12.60 16.81 -0.15
C CYS A 75 -13.17 17.80 0.88
N ALA A 76 -13.42 17.31 2.10
CA ALA A 76 -13.95 18.10 3.21
C ALA A 76 -12.86 18.80 4.06
N ALA A 77 -11.60 18.79 3.60
CA ALA A 77 -10.48 19.42 4.29
C ALA A 77 -10.46 20.95 4.09
N ALA A 78 -9.70 21.67 4.92
CA ALA A 78 -9.57 23.12 4.81
C ALA A 78 -8.74 23.54 3.59
N ASN A 79 -7.74 22.74 3.20
CA ASN A 79 -6.84 23.05 2.10
C ASN A 79 -6.83 21.94 1.04
N TYR A 80 -6.39 20.73 1.41
CA TYR A 80 -6.15 19.65 0.46
C TYR A 80 -6.43 18.27 1.07
N CYS A 81 -6.87 17.34 0.22
CA CYS A 81 -6.91 15.91 0.48
C CYS A 81 -5.89 15.24 -0.42
N ILE A 82 -4.87 14.65 0.17
CA ILE A 82 -3.76 14.02 -0.53
C ILE A 82 -3.85 12.52 -0.29
N LYS A 83 -3.96 11.76 -1.37
CA LYS A 83 -3.97 10.30 -1.35
C LYS A 83 -2.73 9.78 -2.06
N SER A 84 -1.92 9.03 -1.34
CA SER A 84 -0.77 8.32 -1.88
C SER A 84 -1.08 6.83 -1.99
N LEU A 85 -0.90 6.26 -3.17
CA LEU A 85 -1.02 4.84 -3.45
C LEU A 85 0.38 4.24 -3.55
N GLY A 86 0.72 3.33 -2.66
CA GLY A 86 1.94 2.53 -2.71
C GLY A 86 1.67 1.11 -3.21
N SER A 87 2.53 0.63 -4.10
CA SER A 87 2.41 -0.66 -4.77
C SER A 87 3.72 -1.42 -4.67
N TYR A 88 3.63 -2.71 -4.31
CA TYR A 88 4.77 -3.62 -4.36
C TYR A 88 4.30 -5.03 -4.71
N LYS A 89 4.80 -5.55 -5.84
CA LYS A 89 4.32 -6.81 -6.44
C LYS A 89 2.80 -6.78 -6.62
N GLU A 90 2.08 -7.74 -6.04
CA GLU A 90 0.61 -7.84 -6.13
C GLU A 90 -0.11 -7.12 -4.98
N THR A 91 0.63 -6.39 -4.13
CA THR A 91 0.07 -5.72 -2.95
C THR A 91 0.03 -4.21 -3.14
N ASN A 92 -1.16 -3.64 -2.94
CA ASN A 92 -1.38 -2.20 -2.97
C ASN A 92 -1.86 -1.72 -1.60
N ARG A 93 -1.34 -0.57 -1.15
CA ARG A 93 -1.75 0.14 0.07
C ARG A 93 -1.92 1.62 -0.25
N ALA A 94 -2.86 2.27 0.42
CA ALA A 94 -3.08 3.70 0.25
C ALA A 94 -3.10 4.40 1.60
N ILE A 95 -2.56 5.61 1.64
CA ILE A 95 -2.62 6.52 2.77
C ILE A 95 -3.27 7.79 2.26
N GLU A 96 -4.24 8.31 3.01
CA GLU A 96 -4.87 9.60 2.73
C GLU A 96 -4.70 10.52 3.93
N ILE A 97 -4.24 11.74 3.67
CA ILE A 97 -4.19 12.82 4.65
C ILE A 97 -5.04 13.98 4.17
N SER A 98 -5.69 14.65 5.11
CA SER A 98 -6.53 15.82 4.87
C SER A 98 -6.14 16.92 5.86
N TYR A 99 -5.89 18.12 5.34
CA TYR A 99 -5.60 19.30 6.14
C TYR A 99 -6.06 20.59 5.46
#